data_AF-A0A5P1UZK1-F1
#
_entry.id   AF-A0A5P1UZK1-F1
#
_cell.length_a   1.000
_cell.length_b   1.000
_cell.length_c   1.000
_cell.angle_alpha   90.00
_cell.angle_beta   90.00
_cell.angle_gamma   90.00
#
_symmetry.space_group_name_H-M   'P 1'
#
loop_
_entity.id
_entity.type
_entity.pdbx_description
1 polymer ?
#
loop_
_entity_poly.entity_id
_entity_poly.type
_entity_poly.pdbx_seq_one_letter_code
_entity_poly.pdbx_strand_id
1 'polypeptide(L)' 'MKDKVEVKTIVSKTEAANLLKQIAEQIESTGQVKVGEVLVDLPEQFECEIEYKVKDDKKTFEIEFKWKA' A
#
# COMPACT_ATOMS: atom_id res chain seq x y z
N MET A 1 -17.87 11.79 -0.50
CA MET A 1 -16.76 12.07 0.43
C MET A 1 -15.55 11.32 -0.07
N LYS A 2 -14.40 11.98 -0.21
CA LYS A 2 -13.13 11.30 -0.48
C LYS A 2 -12.42 11.16 0.86
N ASP A 3 -12.79 10.15 1.62
CA ASP A 3 -12.17 9.89 2.91
C ASP A 3 -10.80 9.26 2.65
N LYS A 4 -9.75 10.09 2.72
CA LYS A 4 -8.37 9.62 2.65
C LYS A 4 -7.95 9.17 4.04
N VAL A 5 -7.65 7.88 4.20
CA VAL A 5 -6.97 7.35 5.39
C VAL A 5 -5.49 7.21 5.08
N GLU A 6 -4.63 7.79 5.92
CA GLU A 6 -3.19 7.79 5.75
C GLU A 6 -2.52 7.44 7.09
N VAL A 7 -1.67 6.41 7.08
CA VAL A 7 -0.85 6.01 8.24
C VAL A 7 0.60 6.26 7.89
N LYS A 8 1.32 7.03 8.72
CA LYS A 8 2.75 7.31 8.54
C LYS A 8 3.54 6.81 9.74
N THR A 9 4.54 6.00 9.46
CA THR A 9 5.49 5.50 10.47
C THR A 9 6.90 5.53 9.91
N ILE A 10 7.87 5.75 10.79
CA ILE A 10 9.29 5.56 10.46
C ILE A 10 9.64 4.14 10.85
N VAL A 11 10.13 3.36 9.90
CA VAL A 11 10.40 1.93 10.07
C VAL A 11 11.80 1.59 9.56
N SER A 12 12.40 0.56 10.15
CA SER A 12 13.61 -0.09 9.63
C SER A 12 13.32 -0.88 8.36
N LYS A 13 14.39 -1.34 7.67
CA LYS A 13 14.27 -2.20 6.48
C LYS A 13 13.51 -3.50 6.77
N THR A 14 13.77 -4.13 7.91
CA THR A 14 13.12 -5.38 8.30
C THR A 14 11.65 -5.18 8.61
N GLU A 15 11.30 -4.10 9.31
CA GLU A 15 9.89 -3.76 9.58
C GLU A 15 9.15 -3.44 8.27
N ALA A 16 9.75 -2.68 7.36
CA ALA A 16 9.16 -2.42 6.04
C ALA A 16 8.92 -3.72 5.24
N ALA A 17 9.89 -4.64 5.24
CA ALA A 17 9.73 -5.93 4.56
C ALA A 17 8.63 -6.78 5.20
N ASN A 18 8.51 -6.78 6.52
CA ASN A 18 7.44 -7.49 7.22
C ASN A 18 6.06 -6.88 6.93
N LEU A 19 5.95 -5.55 6.85
CA LEU A 19 4.72 -4.87 6.46
C LEU A 19 4.29 -5.26 5.04
N LEU A 20 5.22 -5.27 4.08
CA LEU A 20 4.93 -5.69 2.71
C LEU A 20 4.47 -7.15 2.64
N LYS A 21 5.09 -8.05 3.42
CA LYS A 21 4.65 -9.45 3.51
C LYS A 21 3.24 -9.57 4.08
N GLN A 22 2.94 -8.85 5.16
CA GLN A 22 1.60 -8.84 5.75
C GLN A 22 0.54 -8.32 4.78
N ILE A 23 0.85 -7.30 3.98
CA ILE A 23 -0.05 -6.80 2.94
C ILE A 23 -0.27 -7.89 1.88
N ALA A 24 0.80 -8.52 1.39
CA ALA A 24 0.70 -9.60 0.41
C ALA A 24 -0.16 -10.77 0.93
N GLU A 25 0.06 -11.20 2.18
CA GLU A 25 -0.71 -12.27 2.83
C GLU A 25 -2.20 -11.91 2.96
N GLN A 26 -2.54 -10.67 3.29
CA GLN A 26 -3.93 -10.21 3.38
C GLN A 26 -4.62 -10.26 2.01
N ILE A 27 -3.94 -9.78 0.97
CA ILE A 27 -4.45 -9.80 -0.41
C ILE A 27 -4.70 -11.23 -0.86
N GLU A 28 -3.74 -12.12 -0.68
CA GLU A 28 -3.84 -13.52 -1.10
C GLU A 28 -4.92 -14.28 -0.32
N SER A 29 -5.02 -14.05 0.99
CA SER A 29 -5.92 -14.84 1.85
C SER A 29 -7.36 -14.35 1.85
N THR A 30 -7.57 -13.03 1.71
CA THR A 30 -8.88 -12.40 1.93
C THR A 30 -9.34 -11.50 0.78
N GLY A 31 -8.44 -11.13 -0.14
CA GLY A 31 -8.72 -10.10 -1.15
C GLY A 31 -8.82 -8.69 -0.56
N GLN A 32 -8.44 -8.48 0.70
CA GLN A 32 -8.56 -7.21 1.41
C GLN A 32 -7.19 -6.69 1.87
N VAL A 33 -7.11 -5.39 2.15
CA VAL A 33 -5.96 -4.76 2.81
C VAL A 33 -6.45 -3.87 3.96
N LYS A 34 -5.83 -3.99 5.13
CA LYS A 34 -6.09 -3.11 6.27
C LYS A 34 -5.20 -1.87 6.24
N VAL A 35 -5.82 -0.69 6.21
CA VAL A 35 -5.15 0.63 6.30
C VAL A 35 -5.68 1.38 7.53
N GLY A 36 -4.87 1.42 8.59
CA GLY A 36 -5.32 1.96 9.87
C GLY A 36 -6.49 1.13 10.44
N GLU A 37 -7.65 1.74 10.60
CA GLU A 37 -8.88 1.07 11.04
C GLU A 37 -9.80 0.66 9.88
N VAL A 38 -9.44 1.00 8.64
CA VAL A 38 -10.25 0.71 7.45
C VAL A 38 -9.79 -0.59 6.79
N LEU A 39 -10.74 -1.44 6.42
CA LEU A 39 -10.53 -2.57 5.52
C LEU A 39 -10.94 -2.18 4.10
N VAL A 40 -10.07 -2.43 3.14
CA VAL A 40 -10.26 -2.09 1.72
C VAL A 40 -10.38 -3.38 0.92
N ASP A 41 -11.53 -3.61 0.30
CA ASP A 41 -11.74 -4.70 -0.67
C ASP A 41 -11.04 -4.40 -1.99
N LEU A 42 -10.19 -5.33 -2.45
CA LEU A 42 -9.59 -5.26 -3.77
C LEU A 42 -10.41 -6.10 -4.76
N PRO A 43 -10.65 -5.61 -5.99
CA PRO A 43 -11.28 -6.42 -7.03
C PRO A 43 -10.33 -7.52 -7.51
N GLU A 44 -10.87 -8.51 -8.23
CA GLU A 44 -10.09 -9.61 -8.84
C GLU A 44 -8.95 -9.11 -9.75
N GLN A 45 -9.14 -7.95 -10.39
CA GLN A 45 -8.15 -7.31 -11.24
C GLN A 45 -8.11 -5.81 -10.97
N PHE A 46 -6.91 -5.29 -10.75
CA PHE A 46 -6.62 -3.87 -10.57
C PHE A 46 -5.24 -3.54 -11.14
N GLU A 47 -5.02 -2.26 -11.40
CA GLU A 47 -3.72 -1.77 -11.85
C GLU A 47 -2.74 -1.71 -10.67
N CYS A 48 -1.52 -2.21 -10.87
CA CYS A 48 -0.44 -2.16 -9.90
C CYS A 48 0.74 -1.38 -10.52
N GLU A 49 1.08 -0.26 -9.92
CA GLU A 49 2.16 0.62 -10.35
C GLU A 49 3.29 0.62 -9.31
N ILE A 50 4.53 0.53 -9.76
CA ILE A 50 5.74 0.64 -8.93
C ILE A 50 6.58 1.79 -9.49
N GLU A 51 6.77 2.84 -8.69
CA GLU A 51 7.51 4.03 -9.08
C GLU A 51 8.71 4.26 -8.14
N TYR A 52 9.85 4.66 -8.72
CA TYR A 52 10.96 5.26 -7.99
C TYR A 52 11.28 6.63 -8.58
N LYS A 53 11.24 7.66 -7.74
CA LYS A 53 11.51 9.05 -8.14
C LYS A 53 12.52 9.72 -7.20
N VAL A 54 13.31 10.61 -7.78
CA VAL A 54 14.24 11.50 -7.07
C VAL A 54 13.82 12.94 -7.38
N LYS A 55 13.44 13.69 -6.35
CA LYS A 55 13.01 15.10 -6.48
C LYS A 55 13.35 15.87 -5.21
N ASP A 56 13.93 17.06 -5.35
CA ASP A 56 14.27 17.96 -4.24
C ASP A 56 15.05 17.24 -3.11
N ASP A 57 16.11 16.50 -3.48
CA ASP A 57 16.94 15.65 -2.60
C ASP A 57 16.20 14.54 -1.83
N LYS A 58 14.93 14.28 -2.18
CA LYS A 58 14.14 13.17 -1.63
C LYS A 58 14.08 12.02 -2.62
N LYS A 59 14.29 10.82 -2.09
CA LYS A 59 14.10 9.55 -2.79
C LYS A 59 12.78 8.95 -2.32
N THR A 60 11.90 8.64 -3.26
CA THR A 60 10.61 8.02 -2.98
C THR A 60 10.50 6.74 -3.78
N PHE A 61 10.14 5.66 -3.09
CA PHE A 61 9.72 4.40 -3.69
C PHE A 61 8.25 4.20 -3.31
N GLU A 62 7.41 3.99 -4.29
CA GLU A 62 5.95 3.95 -4.16
C GLU A 62 5.40 2.69 -4.84
N ILE A 63 4.45 2.04 -4.17
CA ILE A 63 3.63 0.95 -4.72
C ILE A 63 2.20 1.45 -4.64
N GLU A 64 1.52 1.57 -5.77
CA GLU A 64 0.17 2.10 -5.86
C GLU A 64 -0.76 1.11 -6.56
N PHE A 65 -1.93 0.85 -5.98
CA PHE A 65 -2.98 0.03 -6.58
C PHE A 65 -4.17 0.92 -6.96
N LYS A 66 -4.64 0.82 -8.21
CA LYS A 66 -5.73 1.64 -8.75
C LYS A 66 -6.82 0.76 -9.37
N TRP A 67 -8.06 1.06 -9.04
CA TRP A 67 -9.23 0.44 -9.65
C TRP A 67 -10.42 1.41 -9.68
N LYS A 68 -11.42 1.09 -10.51
CA LYS A 68 -12.69 1.82 -10.53
C LYS A 68 -13.57 1.29 -9.41
N ALA A 69 -14.17 2.20 -8.64
CA ALA A 69 -15.20 1.90 -7.65
C ALA A 69 -16.54 1.59 -8.32
#